data_AF-A0A914MTK7-F1
#
_entry.id   AF-A0A914MTK7-F1
#
_cell.length_a   1.000
_cell.length_b   1.000
_cell.length_c   1.000
_cell.angle_alpha   90.00
_cell.angle_beta   90.00
_cell.angle_gamma   90.00
#
_symmetry.space_group_name_H-M   'P 1'
#
loop_
_entity.id
_entity.type
_entity.pdbx_description
1 polymer ?
#
loop_
_entity_poly.entity_id
_entity_poly.type
_entity_poly.pdbx_seq_one_letter_code
_entity_poly.pdbx_strand_id
1 'polypeptide(L)'
;MRIVARLIGVKIIINDFIAYKRLGDVLREDSLSPRSAMIVTYALCSFSDFIAAGIQMAVLSEMAPSRKQIISKLVLRALLAGCISCFMSAAIAGILIDEPIACKPKSIGNGKCFDLNVHQTFMEKMMANSTGF
;
A
#
# COMPACT_ATOMS: atom_id res chain seq x y z
N MET A 1 0.38 -16.63 -1.12
CA MET A 1 -0.19 -15.69 -2.13
C MET A 1 -1.71 -15.48 -2.03
N ARG A 2 -2.54 -16.50 -1.73
CA ARG A 2 -4.02 -16.34 -1.68
C ARG A 2 -4.52 -15.27 -0.71
N ILE A 3 -3.86 -15.12 0.44
CA ILE A 3 -4.21 -14.13 1.47
C ILE A 3 -4.02 -12.70 0.94
N VAL A 4 -2.90 -12.45 0.25
CA VAL A 4 -2.58 -11.16 -0.39
C VAL A 4 -3.63 -10.79 -1.43
N ALA A 5 -3.98 -11.72 -2.33
CA ALA A 5 -5.01 -11.48 -3.34
C ALA A 5 -6.38 -11.16 -2.71
N ARG A 6 -6.72 -11.84 -1.60
CA ARG A 6 -7.96 -11.56 -0.86
C ARG A 6 -7.97 -10.16 -0.25
N LEU A 7 -6.85 -9.70 0.30
CA LEU A 7 -6.72 -8.35 0.87
C LEU A 7 -6.87 -7.27 -0.21
N ILE A 8 -6.25 -7.47 -1.38
CA ILE A 8 -6.38 -6.56 -2.53
C ILE A 8 -7.83 -6.53 -3.03
N GLY A 9 -8.51 -7.68 -3.12
CA GLY A 9 -9.92 -7.72 -3.51
C GLY A 9 -10.85 -7.00 -2.52
N VAL A 10 -10.60 -7.18 -1.21
CA VAL A 10 -11.33 -6.47 -0.15
C VAL A 10 -11.12 -4.95 -0.26
N LYS A 11 -9.90 -4.50 -0.55
CA LYS A 11 -9.63 -3.07 -0.76
C LYS A 11 -10.45 -2.51 -1.92
N ILE A 12 -10.35 -3.15 -3.10
CA ILE A 12 -10.97 -2.62 -4.32
C ILE A 12 -12.50 -2.54 -4.15
N ILE A 13 -13.12 -3.61 -3.65
CA ILE A 13 -14.59 -3.72 -3.57
C ILE A 13 -15.17 -2.99 -2.36
N ILE A 14 -14.51 -3.10 -1.20
CA ILE A 14 -15.06 -2.62 0.08
C ILE A 14 -14.43 -1.29 0.45
N ASN A 15 -13.20 -1.32 0.98
CA ASN A 15 -12.46 -0.14 1.39
C ASN A 15 -11.03 -0.50 1.80
N ASP A 16 -10.12 0.47 1.69
CA ASP A 16 -8.74 0.38 2.17
C ASP A 16 -8.65 0.17 3.69
N PHE A 17 -9.46 0.86 4.50
CA PHE A 17 -9.46 0.76 5.97
C PHE A 17 -9.75 -0.67 6.45
N ILE A 18 -10.70 -1.34 5.81
CA ILE A 18 -11.09 -2.71 6.16
C ILE A 18 -10.01 -3.70 5.71
N ALA A 19 -9.37 -3.45 4.57
CA ALA A 19 -8.24 -4.26 4.11
C ALA A 19 -7.06 -4.17 5.11
N TYR A 20 -6.75 -2.97 5.61
CA TYR A 20 -5.71 -2.80 6.63
C TYR A 20 -6.04 -3.48 7.96
N LYS A 21 -7.30 -3.42 8.40
CA LYS A 21 -7.73 -4.16 9.60
C LYS A 21 -7.46 -5.66 9.45
N ARG A 22 -7.87 -6.24 8.31
CA ARG A 22 -7.65 -7.67 8.02
C ARG A 22 -6.16 -8.00 7.87
N LEU A 23 -5.36 -7.10 7.30
CA LEU A 23 -3.92 -7.28 7.25
C LEU A 23 -3.35 -7.36 8.67
N GLY A 24 -3.79 -6.50 9.59
CA GLY A 24 -3.40 -6.54 11.00
C GLY A 24 -3.75 -7.87 11.68
N ASP A 25 -4.92 -8.44 11.40
CA ASP A 25 -5.33 -9.75 11.93
C ASP A 25 -4.42 -10.87 11.39
N VAL A 26 -4.14 -10.88 10.08
CA VAL A 26 -3.22 -11.86 9.45
C VAL A 26 -1.79 -11.76 10.00
N LEU A 27 -1.33 -10.54 10.31
CA LEU A 27 -0.02 -10.32 10.93
C LEU A 27 0.04 -10.84 12.37
N ARG A 28 -1.06 -10.77 13.13
CA ARG A 28 -1.12 -11.35 14.49
C ARG A 28 -1.08 -12.87 14.48
N GLU A 29 -1.64 -13.48 13.44
CA GLU A 29 -1.66 -14.93 13.23
C GLU A 29 -0.34 -15.47 12.64
N ASP A 30 0.71 -14.64 12.52
CA ASP A 30 2.01 -14.98 11.91
C ASP A 30 1.88 -15.67 10.53
N SER A 31 0.78 -15.40 9.82
CA SER A 31 0.41 -16.09 8.57
C SER A 31 0.99 -15.42 7.31
N LEU A 32 1.76 -14.34 7.48
CA LEU A 32 2.48 -13.62 6.42
C LEU A 32 3.95 -13.41 6.81
N SER A 33 4.85 -13.66 5.86
CA SER A 33 6.25 -13.29 6.00
C SER A 33 6.42 -11.77 6.09
N PRO A 34 7.42 -11.26 6.85
CA PRO A 34 7.78 -9.84 6.91
C PRO A 34 7.83 -9.15 5.55
N ARG A 35 8.42 -9.83 4.56
CA ARG A 35 8.54 -9.32 3.19
C ARG A 35 7.20 -9.16 2.50
N SER A 36 6.33 -10.16 2.65
CA SER A 36 4.99 -10.11 2.09
C SER A 36 4.13 -9.03 2.78
N ALA A 37 4.26 -8.87 4.10
CA ALA A 37 3.54 -7.84 4.85
C ALA A 37 3.89 -6.42 4.37
N MET A 38 5.17 -6.15 4.15
CA MET A 38 5.64 -4.88 3.57
C MET A 38 5.08 -4.66 2.16
N ILE A 39 5.23 -5.63 1.24
CA ILE A 39 4.73 -5.52 -0.14
C ILE A 39 3.23 -5.25 -0.16
N VAL A 40 2.46 -5.97 0.67
CA VAL A 40 1.02 -5.76 0.78
C VAL A 40 0.69 -4.37 1.31
N THR A 41 1.44 -3.86 2.28
CA THR A 41 1.23 -2.51 2.82
C THR A 41 1.38 -1.44 1.73
N TYR A 42 2.42 -1.54 0.89
CA TYR A 42 2.58 -0.67 -0.29
C TYR A 42 1.50 -0.89 -1.35
N ALA A 43 1.08 -2.14 -1.57
CA ALA A 43 0.00 -2.43 -2.51
C ALA A 43 -1.36 -1.89 -2.02
N LEU A 44 -1.57 -1.78 -0.70
CA LEU A 44 -2.81 -1.30 -0.10
C LEU A 44 -2.89 0.22 -0.02
N CYS A 45 -1.78 0.97 -0.01
CA CYS A 45 -1.74 2.42 0.22
C CYS A 45 -2.28 3.32 -0.93
N SER A 46 -3.25 2.84 -1.71
CA SER A 46 -3.83 3.61 -2.83
C SER A 46 -5.28 3.97 -2.56
N PHE A 47 -5.65 5.20 -2.89
CA PHE A 47 -7.04 5.69 -2.96
C PHE A 47 -7.81 5.09 -4.17
N SER A 48 -7.51 3.85 -4.54
CA SER A 48 -8.09 3.16 -5.72
C SER A 48 -9.15 2.15 -5.32
N ASP A 49 -9.98 2.53 -4.35
CA ASP A 49 -11.22 1.84 -4.02
C ASP A 49 -12.42 2.59 -4.65
N PHE A 50 -13.54 1.88 -4.81
CA PHE A 50 -14.75 2.46 -5.43
C PHE A 50 -15.31 3.65 -4.65
N ILE A 51 -15.10 3.69 -3.33
CA ILE A 51 -15.61 4.76 -2.46
C ILE A 51 -14.84 6.05 -2.73
N ALA A 52 -13.51 6.01 -2.65
CA ALA A 52 -12.61 7.10 -2.94
C ALA A 52 -12.77 7.61 -4.37
N ALA A 53 -12.91 6.70 -5.35
CA ALA A 53 -13.16 7.08 -6.73
C ALA A 53 -14.51 7.80 -6.91
N GLY A 54 -15.56 7.35 -6.20
CA GLY A 54 -16.86 8.02 -6.17
C GLY A 54 -16.79 9.42 -5.56
N ILE A 55 -16.07 9.58 -4.45
CA ILE A 55 -15.84 10.88 -3.80
C ILE A 55 -15.07 11.81 -4.75
N GLN A 56 -13.99 11.34 -5.36
CA GLN A 56 -13.21 12.13 -6.32
C GLN A 56 -14.04 12.53 -7.53
N MET A 57 -14.85 11.62 -8.06
CA MET A 57 -15.80 11.93 -9.14
C MET A 57 -16.81 13.00 -8.71
N ALA A 58 -17.36 12.92 -7.50
CA ALA A 58 -18.32 13.89 -6.98
C ALA A 58 -17.69 15.28 -6.84
N VAL A 59 -16.50 15.38 -6.24
CA VAL A 59 -15.76 16.65 -6.10
C VAL A 59 -15.42 17.24 -7.46
N LEU A 60 -14.87 16.46 -8.39
CA LEU A 60 -14.52 16.92 -9.74
C LEU A 60 -15.76 17.35 -10.53
N SER A 61 -16.88 16.65 -10.35
CA SER A 61 -18.16 16.98 -10.98
C SER A 61 -18.72 18.31 -10.50
N GLU A 62 -18.49 18.67 -9.24
CA GLU A 62 -18.92 19.95 -8.68
C GLU A 62 -17.98 21.09 -9.10
N MET A 63 -16.67 20.84 -9.14
CA MET A 63 -15.69 21.83 -9.61
C MET A 63 -15.82 22.13 -11.11
N ALA A 64 -16.16 21.12 -11.93
CA ALA A 64 -16.26 21.26 -13.38
C ALA A 64 -17.55 20.61 -13.91
N PRO A 65 -18.72 21.24 -13.69
CA PRO A 65 -20.02 20.64 -14.01
C PRO A 65 -20.22 20.38 -15.50
N SER A 66 -19.59 21.16 -16.37
CA SER A 66 -19.59 20.95 -17.83
C SER A 66 -18.84 19.68 -18.27
N ARG A 67 -17.97 19.11 -17.42
CA ARG A 67 -17.15 17.92 -17.74
C ARG A 67 -17.57 16.64 -17.03
N LYS A 68 -18.72 16.63 -16.33
CA LYS A 68 -19.28 15.44 -15.63
C LYS A 68 -19.28 14.18 -16.50
N GLN A 69 -19.68 14.31 -17.77
CA GLN A 69 -19.74 13.19 -18.73
C GLN A 69 -18.37 12.61 -19.10
N ILE A 70 -17.31 13.41 -19.06
CA ILE A 70 -15.93 12.96 -19.32
C ILE A 70 -15.38 12.29 -18.07
N ILE A 71 -15.60 12.91 -16.90
CA ILE A 71 -15.13 12.42 -15.59
C ILE A 71 -15.73 11.03 -15.31
N SER A 72 -17.03 10.85 -15.52
CA SER A 72 -17.69 9.54 -15.31
C SER A 72 -17.18 8.44 -16.23
N LYS A 73 -16.74 8.77 -17.45
CA LYS A 73 -16.13 7.80 -18.38
C LYS A 73 -14.69 7.45 -18.00
N LEU A 74 -13.96 8.38 -17.37
CA LEU A 74 -12.55 8.21 -17.05
C LEU A 74 -12.31 7.59 -15.67
N VAL A 75 -13.29 7.66 -14.76
CA VAL A 75 -13.13 7.23 -13.35
C VAL A 75 -12.66 5.77 -13.21
N LEU A 76 -13.21 4.85 -14.02
CA LEU A 76 -12.79 3.44 -13.99
C LEU A 76 -11.36 3.25 -14.48
N ARG A 77 -10.95 4.01 -15.52
CA ARG A 77 -9.57 3.99 -16.02
C ARG A 77 -8.61 4.59 -14.99
N ALA A 78 -9.03 5.64 -14.31
CA ALA A 78 -8.26 6.27 -13.23
C ALA A 78 -8.08 5.32 -12.04
N LEU A 79 -9.12 4.57 -11.66
CA LEU A 79 -9.05 3.55 -10.61
C LEU A 79 -8.01 2.47 -10.96
N LEU A 80 -8.06 1.92 -12.18
CA LEU A 80 -7.10 0.92 -12.64
C LEU A 80 -5.67 1.46 -12.70
N ALA A 81 -5.48 2.69 -13.21
CA ALA A 81 -4.18 3.33 -13.24
C ALA A 81 -3.61 3.53 -11.83
N GLY A 82 -4.45 3.90 -10.85
CA GLY A 82 -4.06 4.00 -9.45
C GLY A 82 -3.63 2.67 -8.84
N CYS A 83 -4.36 1.58 -9.12
CA CYS A 83 -3.96 0.24 -8.69
C CYS A 83 -2.60 -0.17 -9.25
N ILE A 84 -2.36 0.06 -10.56
CA ILE A 84 -1.10 -0.28 -11.22
C ILE A 84 0.07 0.53 -10.63
N SER A 85 -0.13 1.83 -10.38
CA SER A 85 0.88 2.68 -9.76
C SER A 85 1.36 2.13 -8.42
N CYS A 86 0.44 1.68 -7.57
CA CYS A 86 0.80 1.13 -6.26
C CYS A 86 1.39 -0.27 -6.34
N PHE A 87 0.98 -1.11 -7.31
CA PHE A 87 1.66 -2.37 -7.56
C PHE A 87 3.09 -2.16 -8.04
N MET A 88 3.34 -1.10 -8.82
CA MET A 88 4.69 -0.73 -9.23
C MET A 88 5.53 -0.29 -8.03
N SER A 89 5.01 0.56 -7.15
CA SER A 89 5.69 0.94 -5.89
C SER A 89 5.96 -0.27 -5.00
N ALA A 90 5.00 -1.20 -4.89
CA ALA A 90 5.16 -2.42 -4.11
C ALA A 90 6.21 -3.38 -4.72
N ALA A 91 6.28 -3.45 -6.06
CA ALA A 91 7.31 -4.22 -6.75
C ALA A 91 8.70 -3.63 -6.53
N ILE A 92 8.83 -2.30 -6.64
CA ILE A 92 10.07 -1.57 -6.35
C ILE A 92 10.50 -1.82 -4.90
N ALA A 93 9.60 -1.65 -3.92
CA ALA A 93 9.88 -1.94 -2.51
C ALA A 93 10.28 -3.41 -2.29
N GLY A 94 9.65 -4.35 -3.00
CA GLY A 94 9.98 -5.77 -2.93
C GLY A 94 11.34 -6.14 -3.55
N ILE A 95 11.87 -5.33 -4.47
CA ILE A 95 13.20 -5.49 -5.06
C ILE A 95 14.27 -4.84 -4.17
N LEU A 96 14.01 -3.63 -3.65
CA LEU A 96 14.98 -2.91 -2.83
C LEU A 96 15.16 -3.48 -1.42
N ILE A 97 14.15 -4.16 -0.88
CA ILE A 97 14.12 -4.59 0.52
C ILE A 97 13.99 -6.12 0.58
N ASP A 98 15.10 -6.82 0.82
CA ASP A 98 15.13 -8.28 0.95
C ASP A 98 14.73 -8.77 2.35
N GLU A 99 15.21 -8.10 3.41
CA GLU A 99 14.88 -8.42 4.81
C GLU A 99 14.23 -7.22 5.52
N PRO A 100 12.91 -7.03 5.37
CA PRO A 100 12.22 -6.00 6.12
C PRO A 100 12.07 -6.39 7.58
N ILE A 101 12.33 -5.42 8.45
CA ILE A 101 12.12 -5.52 9.89
C ILE A 101 10.60 -5.48 10.13
N ALA A 102 9.97 -6.64 10.25
CA ALA A 102 8.57 -6.70 10.65
C ALA A 102 8.46 -6.74 12.18
N CYS A 103 7.89 -5.70 12.73
CA CYS A 103 7.60 -5.64 14.15
C CYS A 103 6.40 -6.50 14.49
N LYS A 104 6.64 -7.55 15.28
CA LYS A 104 5.54 -8.32 15.86
C LYS A 104 4.87 -7.50 16.97
N PRO A 105 3.53 -7.55 17.09
CA PRO A 105 2.80 -6.81 18.12
C PRO A 105 3.22 -7.17 19.56
N LYS A 106 3.78 -8.37 19.78
CA LYS A 106 4.35 -8.81 21.06
C LYS A 106 5.65 -8.07 21.46
N SER A 107 6.29 -7.38 20.52
CA SER A 107 7.57 -6.67 20.72
C SER A 107 7.42 -5.15 20.85
N ILE A 108 6.19 -4.61 20.74
CA ILE A 108 5.88 -3.18 20.84
C ILE A 108 6.22 -2.59 22.22
N GLY A 109 6.12 -3.40 23.29
CA GLY A 109 6.43 -2.94 24.66
C GLY A 109 7.92 -2.80 25.00
N ASN A 110 8.83 -3.25 24.13
CA ASN A 110 10.26 -3.33 24.43
C ASN A 110 11.13 -2.34 23.62
N GLY A 111 10.54 -1.42 22.85
CA GLY A 111 11.28 -0.38 22.10
C GLY A 111 12.10 -0.86 20.89
N LYS A 112 12.38 -2.17 20.78
CA LYS A 112 13.24 -2.77 19.72
C LYS A 112 12.68 -2.76 18.30
N CYS A 113 11.40 -2.41 18.14
CA CYS A 113 10.75 -2.37 16.83
C CYS A 113 11.16 -1.13 16.01
N PHE A 114 11.33 0.00 16.68
CA PHE A 114 11.55 1.30 16.05
C PHE A 114 12.96 1.82 16.35
N ASP A 115 13.96 0.95 16.22
CA ASP A 115 15.35 1.34 16.42
C ASP A 115 15.83 2.16 15.22
N LEU A 116 15.79 3.49 15.36
CA LEU A 116 16.14 4.43 14.31
C LEU A 116 17.59 4.27 13.83
N ASN A 117 18.50 3.74 14.65
CA ASN A 117 19.89 3.52 14.25
C ASN A 117 20.01 2.47 13.14
N VAL A 118 19.27 1.37 13.26
CA VAL A 118 19.20 0.32 12.22
C VAL A 118 18.57 0.88 10.95
N HIS A 119 17.54 1.71 11.09
CA HIS A 119 16.84 2.33 9.97
C HIS A 119 17.71 3.37 9.24
N GLN A 120 18.53 4.15 9.97
CA GLN A 120 19.51 5.08 9.40
C GLN A 120 20.58 4.35 8.59
N THR A 121 21.18 3.28 9.13
CA THR A 121 22.19 2.49 8.41
C THR A 121 21.62 1.79 7.17
N PHE A 122 20.33 1.39 7.20
CA PHE A 122 19.65 0.84 6.03
C PHE A 122 19.42 1.91 4.94
N MET A 123 19.01 3.12 5.32
CA MET A 123 18.83 4.23 4.39
C MET A 123 20.17 4.65 3.76
N GLU A 124 21.26 4.72 4.54
CA GLU A 124 22.60 5.01 4.04
C GLU A 124 23.08 3.95 3.04
N LYS A 125 22.86 2.66 3.32
CA LYS A 125 23.20 1.57 2.39
C LYS A 125 22.39 1.61 1.09
N MET A 126 21.11 1.99 1.15
CA MET A 126 20.30 2.16 -0.06
C MET A 126 20.72 3.39 -0.89
N MET A 127 21.07 4.51 -0.23
CA MET A 127 21.56 5.69 -0.95
C MET A 127 22.95 5.47 -1.56
N ALA A 128 23.84 4.74 -0.87
CA ALA A 128 25.18 4.40 -1.40
C ALA A 128 25.13 3.45 -2.61
N ASN A 129 24.11 2.59 -2.71
CA ASN A 129 23.94 1.69 -3.85
C ASN A 129 23.27 2.38 -5.07
N SER A 130 22.72 3.59 -4.91
CA SER A 130 22.13 4.36 -6.01
C SER A 130 23.13 5.29 -6.72
N THR A 131 24.30 5.54 -6.15
CA THR A 131 25.37 6.38 -6.74
C THR A 131 26.41 5.57 -7.53
N GLY A 132 26.08 4.32 -7.88
CA GLY A 132 26.92 3.39 -8.65
C GLY A 132 26.61 3.35 -10.15
N PHE A 133 26.27 4.51 -10.73
CA PHE A 133 26.40 4.81 -12.17
C PHE A 133 27.42 5.94 -12.33
#